data_AF-A0A820DZM8-F1
#
_entry.id   AF-A0A820DZM8-F1
#
_cell.length_a   1.000
_cell.length_b   1.000
_cell.length_c   1.000
_cell.angle_alpha   90.00
_cell.angle_beta   90.00
_cell.angle_gamma   90.00
#
_symmetry.space_group_name_H-M   'P 1'
#
loop_
_entity.id
_entity.type
_entity.pdbx_description
1 polymer ?
#
loop_
_entity_poly.entity_id
_entity_poly.type
_entity_poly.pdbx_seq_one_letter_code
_entity_poly.pdbx_strand_id
1 'polypeptide(L)'
;TIEHLIINHEISIDQLPILLSYVPQLRRLSIGNLKEPKLNRTGRGSISLNYLTNVSLKLHDVNFDDFEILVTNYFRQIQVLTIAIQYIGFYDDSTQYLNADRWEQLISTHMLNLHIFDFQLSYRGLDSNDERQAFEILINKFNSTFWIEHQWFFDHHYHQITWSNAAVFYSRNPYRRKDYVLYDELVANIWSSRFDINEDPIHHICIHSTNMIKKSSDNFPNATKLTFCETFEVPRDSIVIDLNRFLP
;
A
#
# COMPACT_ATOMS: atom_id res chain seq x y z
N THR A 1 3.34 26.57 8.67
CA THR A 1 4.29 25.44 8.74
C THR A 1 3.71 24.26 7.99
N ILE A 2 4.53 23.42 7.36
CA ILE A 2 4.05 22.26 6.58
C ILE A 2 3.74 21.12 7.54
N GLU A 3 2.46 20.70 7.61
CA GLU A 3 2.00 19.57 8.42
C GLU A 3 1.71 18.32 7.58
N HIS A 4 1.55 18.48 6.28
CA HIS A 4 1.25 17.40 5.33
C HIS A 4 2.21 17.48 4.16
N LEU A 5 2.91 16.38 3.91
CA LEU A 5 3.88 16.27 2.85
C LEU A 5 3.55 15.05 2.01
N ILE A 6 3.38 15.28 0.71
CA ILE A 6 3.12 14.24 -0.28
C ILE A 6 4.21 14.35 -1.35
N ILE A 7 4.93 13.26 -1.58
CA ILE A 7 5.97 13.14 -2.60
C ILE A 7 5.53 12.06 -3.57
N ASN A 8 5.00 12.47 -4.73
CA ASN A 8 4.58 11.54 -5.78
C ASN A 8 5.71 11.15 -6.75
N HIS A 9 6.88 11.75 -6.58
CA HIS A 9 8.07 11.44 -7.36
C HIS A 9 8.96 10.41 -6.66
N GLU A 10 9.85 9.80 -7.43
CA GLU A 10 10.91 8.93 -6.89
C GLU A 10 11.83 9.73 -5.96
N ILE A 11 12.04 9.22 -4.76
CA ILE A 11 13.03 9.70 -3.80
C ILE A 11 13.83 8.52 -3.25
N SER A 12 15.13 8.70 -3.04
CA SER A 12 15.96 7.68 -2.40
C SER A 12 15.86 7.81 -0.87
N ILE A 13 15.88 6.68 -0.17
CA ILE A 13 15.69 6.63 1.28
C ILE A 13 16.75 7.42 2.07
N ASP A 14 17.96 7.56 1.51
CA ASP A 14 19.05 8.35 2.09
C ASP A 14 18.80 9.87 2.05
N GLN A 15 17.93 10.35 1.16
CA GLN A 15 17.53 11.76 1.06
C GLN A 15 16.44 12.14 2.06
N LEU A 16 15.71 11.15 2.57
CA LEU A 16 14.55 11.41 3.43
C LEU A 16 14.91 12.14 4.74
N PRO A 17 15.99 11.80 5.46
CA PRO A 17 16.42 12.56 6.64
C PRO A 17 16.60 14.06 6.39
N ILE A 18 17.27 14.41 5.29
CA ILE A 18 17.52 15.81 4.92
C ILE A 18 16.20 16.51 4.68
N LEU A 19 15.29 15.87 3.93
CA LEU A 19 14.00 16.45 3.61
C LEU A 19 13.13 16.65 4.86
N LEU A 20 13.09 15.66 5.75
CA LEU A 20 12.34 15.73 7.01
C LEU A 20 12.89 16.79 7.97
N SER A 21 14.16 17.17 7.86
CA SER A 21 14.78 18.24 8.66
C SER A 21 14.12 19.61 8.45
N TYR A 22 13.58 19.86 7.25
CA TYR A 22 12.93 21.12 6.90
C TYR A 22 11.46 21.18 7.33
N VAL A 23 10.89 20.05 7.77
CA VAL A 23 9.47 19.94 8.13
C VAL A 23 9.27 19.30 9.52
N PRO A 24 9.83 19.88 10.60
CA PRO A 24 9.79 19.27 11.94
C PRO A 24 8.37 19.17 12.56
N GLN A 25 7.39 19.92 12.03
CA GLN A 25 5.99 19.90 12.48
C GLN A 25 5.12 18.96 11.64
N LEU A 26 5.74 18.07 10.85
CA LEU A 26 5.02 17.17 9.95
C LEU A 26 4.13 16.22 10.76
N ARG A 27 2.86 16.12 10.36
CA ARG A 27 1.87 15.20 10.90
C ARG A 27 1.59 14.03 9.98
N ARG A 28 1.66 14.26 8.67
CA ARG A 28 1.42 13.22 7.65
C ARG A 28 2.49 13.24 6.57
N LEU A 29 3.06 12.07 6.31
CA LEU A 29 3.99 11.82 5.23
C LEU A 29 3.37 10.79 4.26
N SER A 30 3.38 11.10 2.97
CA SER A 30 3.06 10.15 1.91
C SER A 30 4.15 10.19 0.84
N ILE A 31 4.73 9.04 0.52
CA ILE A 31 5.75 8.89 -0.53
C ILE A 31 5.29 7.80 -1.49
N GLY A 32 5.09 8.18 -2.75
CA GLY A 32 4.60 7.31 -3.80
C GLY A 32 5.64 6.41 -4.45
N ASN A 33 6.93 6.66 -4.24
CA ASN A 33 8.02 5.81 -4.72
C ASN A 33 9.31 6.08 -3.93
N LEU A 34 9.60 5.23 -2.94
CA LEU A 34 10.81 5.27 -2.12
C LEU A 34 11.77 4.16 -2.55
N LYS A 35 12.99 4.53 -2.93
CA LYS A 35 14.01 3.60 -3.42
C LYS A 35 15.18 3.41 -2.47
N GLU A 36 15.90 2.31 -2.69
CA GLU A 36 17.19 2.02 -2.06
C GLU A 36 18.16 3.24 -2.12
N PRO A 37 19.06 3.42 -1.14
CA PRO A 37 20.10 4.45 -1.20
C PRO A 37 20.87 4.46 -2.52
N LYS A 38 21.03 5.66 -3.12
CA LYS A 38 21.91 5.85 -4.28
C LYS A 38 23.38 6.04 -3.88
N LEU A 39 23.66 6.42 -2.64
CA LEU A 39 25.00 6.72 -2.12
C LEU A 39 25.25 6.10 -0.74
N ASN A 40 26.52 5.93 -0.40
CA ASN A 40 26.93 5.51 0.95
C ASN A 40 26.51 6.55 1.99
N ARG A 41 25.76 6.10 3.01
CA ARG A 41 25.16 6.87 4.12
C ARG A 41 26.01 8.06 4.59
N THR A 42 25.63 9.29 4.20
CA THR A 42 26.18 10.52 4.79
C THR A 42 25.12 11.25 5.62
N GLY A 43 25.33 11.27 6.94
CA GLY A 43 24.68 12.21 7.87
C GLY A 43 23.44 11.67 8.59
N ARG A 44 23.64 11.05 9.76
CA ARG A 44 22.57 10.81 10.74
C ARG A 44 22.28 12.10 11.50
N GLY A 45 21.43 12.95 10.93
CA GLY A 45 20.74 13.97 11.72
C GLY A 45 19.60 13.34 12.50
N SER A 46 19.66 13.39 13.84
CA SER A 46 18.52 13.05 14.68
C SER A 46 17.52 14.20 14.62
N ILE A 47 16.51 14.08 13.77
CA ILE A 47 15.38 15.01 13.73
C ILE A 47 14.23 14.35 14.45
N SER A 48 13.69 15.06 15.42
CA SER A 48 12.55 14.61 16.21
C SER A 48 11.26 15.01 15.49
N LEU A 49 10.55 14.03 14.94
CA LEU A 49 9.26 14.21 14.27
C LEU A 49 8.10 13.86 15.21
N ASN A 50 8.01 14.57 16.33
CA ASN A 50 7.09 14.24 17.43
C ASN A 50 5.61 14.30 17.04
N TYR A 51 5.27 15.00 15.96
CA TYR A 51 3.89 15.17 15.50
C TYR A 51 3.51 14.22 14.38
N LEU A 52 4.45 13.44 13.84
CA LEU A 52 4.21 12.55 12.71
C LEU A 52 3.41 11.34 13.16
N THR A 53 2.11 11.36 12.85
CA THR A 53 1.15 10.31 13.22
C THR A 53 0.78 9.40 12.06
N ASN A 54 0.93 9.85 10.81
CA ASN A 54 0.52 9.07 9.64
C ASN A 54 1.66 8.99 8.62
N VAL A 55 1.99 7.77 8.24
CA VAL A 55 3.01 7.49 7.22
C VAL A 55 2.42 6.56 6.18
N SER A 56 2.58 6.92 4.91
CA SER A 56 2.24 6.09 3.77
C SER A 56 3.43 6.01 2.83
N LEU A 57 3.94 4.81 2.58
CA LEU A 57 5.12 4.58 1.76
C LEU A 57 4.83 3.53 0.70
N LYS A 58 5.24 3.80 -0.54
CA LYS A 58 5.42 2.77 -1.56
C LYS A 58 6.90 2.48 -1.71
N LEU A 59 7.33 1.30 -1.29
CA LEU A 59 8.73 0.88 -1.27
C LEU A 59 9.06 0.14 -2.56
N HIS A 60 10.20 0.48 -3.16
CA HIS A 60 10.69 -0.13 -4.38
C HIS A 60 12.18 -0.45 -4.18
N ASP A 61 12.52 -1.74 -4.09
CA ASP A 61 13.88 -2.24 -3.85
C ASP A 61 14.53 -1.75 -2.54
N VAL A 62 13.75 -1.24 -1.59
CA VAL A 62 14.24 -0.92 -0.24
C VAL A 62 14.30 -2.20 0.56
N ASN A 63 15.49 -2.60 1.02
CA ASN A 63 15.64 -3.74 1.93
C ASN A 63 15.04 -3.44 3.32
N PHE A 64 14.73 -4.49 4.09
CA PHE A 64 14.06 -4.31 5.38
C PHE A 64 14.97 -3.61 6.40
N ASP A 65 16.28 -3.86 6.38
CA ASP A 65 17.24 -3.24 7.31
C ASP A 65 17.21 -1.71 7.23
N ASP A 66 17.18 -1.16 6.01
CA ASP A 66 17.10 0.28 5.77
C ASP A 66 15.75 0.85 6.19
N PHE A 67 14.66 0.12 5.94
CA PHE A 67 13.34 0.48 6.44
C PHE A 67 13.28 0.47 7.97
N GLU A 68 13.87 -0.52 8.62
CA GLU A 68 13.94 -0.64 10.07
C GLU A 68 14.70 0.54 10.69
N ILE A 69 15.84 0.92 10.12
CA ILE A 69 16.58 2.12 10.54
C ILE A 69 15.69 3.37 10.45
N LEU A 70 14.90 3.48 9.39
CA LEU A 70 14.02 4.62 9.17
C LEU A 70 12.89 4.66 10.21
N VAL A 71 12.26 3.51 10.50
CA VAL A 71 11.26 3.38 11.57
C VAL A 71 11.85 3.79 12.93
N THR A 72 13.01 3.22 13.28
CA THR A 72 13.66 3.43 14.57
C THR A 72 14.08 4.89 14.78
N ASN A 73 14.36 5.64 13.72
CA ASN A 73 14.77 7.03 13.82
C ASN A 73 13.61 8.02 13.75
N TYR A 74 12.60 7.77 12.91
CA TYR A 74 11.64 8.81 12.53
C TYR A 74 10.19 8.48 12.88
N PHE A 75 9.82 7.21 13.00
CA PHE A 75 8.41 6.80 13.04
C PHE A 75 7.91 6.31 14.39
N ARG A 76 8.60 6.67 15.48
CA ARG A 76 8.23 6.17 16.81
C ARG A 76 6.85 6.58 17.31
N GLN A 77 6.30 7.68 16.79
CA GLN A 77 5.02 8.25 17.22
C GLN A 77 3.88 7.98 16.23
N ILE A 78 4.12 7.17 15.19
CA ILE A 78 3.09 6.92 14.20
C ILE A 78 1.94 6.10 14.80
N GLN A 79 0.73 6.44 14.34
CA GLN A 79 -0.51 5.75 14.66
C GLN A 79 -1.03 4.98 13.45
N VAL A 80 -0.67 5.43 12.25
CA VAL A 80 -1.05 4.82 10.98
C VAL A 80 0.18 4.61 10.13
N LEU A 81 0.40 3.37 9.73
CA LEU A 81 1.41 2.97 8.78
C LEU A 81 0.75 2.28 7.59
N THR A 82 0.90 2.87 6.41
CA THR A 82 0.51 2.24 5.15
C THR A 82 1.75 1.95 4.33
N ILE A 83 1.97 0.69 3.98
CA ILE A 83 3.10 0.24 3.20
C ILE A 83 2.61 -0.57 2.01
N ALA A 84 3.08 -0.22 0.82
CA ALA A 84 2.94 -1.03 -0.37
C ALA A 84 4.33 -1.36 -0.91
N ILE A 85 4.59 -2.63 -1.19
CA ILE A 85 5.86 -3.12 -1.72
C ILE A 85 5.57 -3.82 -3.03
N GLN A 86 6.28 -3.45 -4.08
CA GLN A 86 6.06 -3.98 -5.43
C GLN A 86 7.18 -4.92 -5.86
N TYR A 87 6.78 -6.04 -6.43
CA TYR A 87 7.57 -6.92 -7.30
C TYR A 87 8.84 -7.50 -6.69
N ILE A 88 8.63 -8.21 -5.59
CA ILE A 88 9.65 -9.00 -4.91
C ILE A 88 9.77 -10.37 -5.60
N GLY A 89 10.99 -10.80 -5.92
CA GLY A 89 11.27 -12.17 -6.41
C GLY A 89 11.68 -13.13 -5.29
N PHE A 90 11.58 -14.44 -5.52
CA PHE A 90 11.89 -15.46 -4.51
C PHE A 90 13.35 -15.46 -4.02
N TYR A 91 14.27 -15.11 -4.91
CA TYR A 91 15.70 -15.04 -4.63
C TYR A 91 16.20 -13.65 -4.27
N ASP A 92 15.28 -12.70 -4.11
CA ASP A 92 15.61 -11.35 -3.72
C ASP A 92 15.60 -11.23 -2.19
N ASP A 93 16.45 -10.35 -1.67
CA ASP A 93 16.56 -10.03 -0.24
C ASP A 93 15.24 -9.47 0.33
N SER A 94 14.28 -9.18 -0.54
CA SER A 94 12.99 -8.64 -0.20
C SER A 94 11.98 -9.67 0.36
N THR A 95 12.30 -10.97 0.40
CA THR A 95 11.58 -11.95 1.25
C THR A 95 11.60 -11.57 2.74
N GLN A 96 12.53 -10.70 3.15
CA GLN A 96 12.58 -10.14 4.50
C GLN A 96 11.27 -9.49 4.93
N TYR A 97 10.47 -8.94 4.00
CA TYR A 97 9.16 -8.34 4.32
C TYR A 97 8.05 -9.35 4.59
N LEU A 98 8.25 -10.62 4.23
CA LEU A 98 7.38 -11.74 4.59
C LEU A 98 7.76 -12.37 5.94
N ASN A 99 8.73 -11.81 6.66
CA ASN A 99 9.09 -12.26 8.00
C ASN A 99 8.17 -11.61 9.06
N ALA A 100 7.10 -12.33 9.43
CA ALA A 100 6.14 -11.87 10.44
C ALA A 100 6.79 -11.60 11.81
N ASP A 101 7.72 -12.46 12.24
CA ASP A 101 8.40 -12.35 13.54
C ASP A 101 9.20 -11.05 13.63
N ARG A 102 9.85 -10.66 12.52
CA ARG A 102 10.62 -9.42 12.42
C ARG A 102 9.74 -8.18 12.46
N TRP A 103 8.59 -8.22 11.78
CA TRP A 103 7.59 -7.16 11.87
C TRP A 103 7.04 -7.00 13.29
N GLU A 104 6.67 -8.12 13.93
CA GLU A 104 6.16 -8.14 15.30
C GLU A 104 7.17 -7.51 16.27
N GLN A 105 8.44 -7.88 16.17
CA GLN A 105 9.52 -7.30 16.96
C GLN A 105 9.67 -5.79 16.71
N LEU A 106 9.67 -5.36 15.45
CA LEU A 106 9.81 -3.96 15.08
C LEU A 106 8.65 -3.11 15.63
N ILE A 107 7.42 -3.57 15.45
CA ILE A 107 6.22 -2.88 15.93
C ILE A 107 6.22 -2.80 17.45
N SER A 108 6.42 -3.94 18.12
CA SER A 108 6.41 -4.04 19.59
C SER A 108 7.51 -3.23 20.26
N THR A 109 8.61 -2.95 19.56
CA THR A 109 9.76 -2.22 20.13
C THR A 109 9.74 -0.74 19.77
N HIS A 110 9.29 -0.38 18.57
CA HIS A 110 9.51 0.96 18.01
C HIS A 110 8.25 1.69 17.58
N MET A 111 7.10 1.02 17.44
CA MET A 111 5.85 1.63 16.97
C MET A 111 4.71 1.38 17.96
N LEU A 112 4.93 1.69 19.24
CA LEU A 112 4.01 1.40 20.34
C LEU A 112 2.63 2.08 20.22
N ASN A 113 2.54 3.15 19.45
CA ASN A 113 1.29 3.88 19.23
C ASN A 113 0.57 3.46 17.94
N LEU A 114 1.06 2.43 17.24
CA LEU A 114 0.50 2.00 15.97
C LEU A 114 -0.86 1.33 16.20
N HIS A 115 -1.90 1.89 15.57
CA HIS A 115 -3.26 1.37 15.64
C HIS A 115 -3.73 0.83 14.30
N ILE A 116 -3.26 1.41 13.20
CA ILE A 116 -3.59 0.99 11.85
C ILE A 116 -2.31 0.58 11.16
N PHE A 117 -2.19 -0.73 10.91
CA PHE A 117 -1.17 -1.30 10.05
C PHE A 117 -1.81 -1.79 8.76
N ASP A 118 -1.50 -1.09 7.67
CA ASP A 118 -2.01 -1.38 6.35
C ASP A 118 -0.86 -1.77 5.42
N PHE A 119 -0.83 -3.04 5.04
CA PHE A 119 0.28 -3.66 4.35
C PHE A 119 -0.19 -4.25 3.03
N GLN A 120 0.61 -4.09 1.99
CA GLN A 120 0.43 -4.78 0.72
C GLN A 120 1.79 -5.13 0.13
N LEU A 121 1.92 -6.36 -0.32
CA LEU A 121 3.13 -6.90 -0.90
C LEU A 121 2.78 -7.69 -2.16
N SER A 122 3.35 -7.27 -3.29
CA SER A 122 3.26 -8.00 -4.55
C SER A 122 4.51 -8.84 -4.76
N TYR A 123 4.32 -10.15 -4.86
CA TYR A 123 5.35 -11.17 -4.94
C TYR A 123 5.31 -11.85 -6.32
N ARG A 124 6.46 -12.13 -6.92
CA ARG A 124 6.64 -12.80 -8.22
C ARG A 124 7.53 -14.02 -8.07
N GLY A 125 7.47 -14.93 -9.04
CA GLY A 125 8.29 -16.14 -9.05
C GLY A 125 7.66 -17.27 -8.22
N LEU A 126 6.36 -17.48 -8.42
CA LEU A 126 5.61 -18.61 -7.83
C LEU A 126 5.33 -19.68 -8.89
N ASP A 127 6.36 -20.01 -9.65
CA ASP A 127 6.26 -20.80 -10.87
C ASP A 127 6.24 -22.31 -10.57
N SER A 128 6.80 -22.71 -9.44
CA SER A 128 6.77 -24.07 -8.91
C SER A 128 5.85 -24.22 -7.70
N ASN A 129 5.46 -25.46 -7.40
CA ASN A 129 4.69 -25.77 -6.19
C ASN A 129 5.50 -25.53 -4.91
N ASP A 130 6.82 -25.76 -4.95
CA ASP A 130 7.69 -25.57 -3.79
C ASP A 130 7.78 -24.09 -3.41
N GLU A 131 7.88 -23.18 -4.39
CA GLU A 131 7.87 -21.72 -4.17
C GLU A 131 6.53 -21.26 -3.58
N ARG A 132 5.41 -21.79 -4.08
CA ARG A 132 4.07 -21.50 -3.52
C ARG A 132 3.93 -21.98 -2.09
N GLN A 133 4.37 -23.20 -1.81
CA GLN A 133 4.33 -23.75 -0.46
C GLN A 133 5.22 -22.95 0.50
N ALA A 134 6.41 -22.54 0.07
CA ALA A 134 7.28 -21.68 0.87
C ALA A 134 6.65 -20.31 1.14
N PHE A 135 6.01 -19.70 0.14
CA PHE A 135 5.25 -18.46 0.31
C PHE A 135 4.11 -18.62 1.32
N GLU A 136 3.32 -19.69 1.22
CA GLU A 136 2.23 -20.00 2.16
C GLU A 136 2.74 -20.17 3.60
N ILE A 137 3.87 -20.86 3.79
CA ILE A 137 4.50 -21.01 5.11
C ILE A 137 4.86 -19.65 5.71
N LEU A 138 5.40 -18.73 4.90
CA LEU A 138 5.79 -17.39 5.36
C LEU A 138 4.57 -16.55 5.75
N ILE A 139 3.55 -16.46 4.89
CA ILE A 139 2.36 -15.64 5.17
C ILE A 139 1.51 -16.20 6.30
N ASN A 140 1.51 -17.53 6.52
CA ASN A 140 0.77 -18.15 7.62
C ASN A 140 1.24 -17.69 9.00
N LYS A 141 2.47 -17.18 9.12
CA LYS A 141 2.97 -16.59 10.37
C LYS A 141 2.30 -15.26 10.75
N PHE A 142 1.64 -14.58 9.80
CA PHE A 142 0.85 -13.37 10.07
C PHE A 142 -0.51 -13.65 10.73
N ASN A 143 -0.71 -14.86 11.28
CA ASN A 143 -1.86 -15.25 12.08
C ASN A 143 -1.49 -15.58 13.55
N SER A 144 -0.29 -15.17 14.01
CA SER A 144 0.07 -15.28 15.43
C SER A 144 -0.88 -14.48 16.33
N THR A 145 -0.87 -14.78 17.63
CA THR A 145 -1.68 -14.07 18.63
C THR A 145 -1.49 -12.56 18.57
N PHE A 146 -0.26 -12.09 18.32
CA PHE A 146 0.04 -10.68 18.15
C PHE A 146 -0.83 -10.01 17.08
N TRP A 147 -0.91 -10.58 15.87
CA TRP A 147 -1.69 -10.01 14.77
C TRP A 147 -3.19 -10.00 15.06
N ILE A 148 -3.69 -11.09 15.68
CA ILE A 148 -5.10 -11.25 16.04
C ILE A 148 -5.51 -10.25 17.12
N GLU A 149 -4.70 -10.07 18.17
CA GLU A 149 -4.98 -9.12 19.25
C GLU A 149 -5.01 -7.66 18.77
N HIS A 150 -4.16 -7.33 17.80
CA HIS A 150 -4.17 -6.02 17.12
C HIS A 150 -5.28 -5.87 16.08
N GLN A 151 -6.06 -6.93 15.82
CA GLN A 151 -7.09 -6.99 14.77
C GLN A 151 -6.54 -6.65 13.37
N TRP A 152 -5.29 -7.01 13.12
CA TRP A 152 -4.65 -6.88 11.81
C TRP A 152 -4.71 -8.23 11.11
N PHE A 153 -5.72 -8.37 10.25
CA PHE A 153 -5.94 -9.58 9.46
C PHE A 153 -5.33 -9.41 8.09
N PHE A 154 -4.93 -10.53 7.48
CA PHE A 154 -4.32 -10.53 6.16
C PHE A 154 -4.95 -11.58 5.28
N ASP A 155 -4.85 -11.36 3.97
CA ASP A 155 -5.33 -12.25 2.95
C ASP A 155 -4.34 -12.26 1.76
N HIS A 156 -4.50 -13.23 0.87
CA HIS A 156 -3.71 -13.29 -0.35
C HIS A 156 -4.50 -13.85 -1.52
N HIS A 157 -4.10 -13.48 -2.72
CA HIS A 157 -4.57 -14.13 -3.94
C HIS A 157 -3.44 -14.30 -4.94
N TYR A 158 -3.57 -15.35 -5.74
CA TYR A 158 -2.66 -15.65 -6.84
C TYR A 158 -3.19 -15.05 -8.14
N HIS A 159 -2.28 -14.61 -9.01
CA HIS A 159 -2.62 -14.18 -10.36
C HIS A 159 -1.47 -14.48 -11.31
N GLN A 160 -1.80 -14.59 -12.60
CA GLN A 160 -0.81 -14.81 -13.65
C GLN A 160 -0.35 -13.45 -14.20
N ILE A 161 0.96 -13.28 -14.35
CA ILE A 161 1.56 -12.15 -15.08
C ILE A 161 2.23 -12.66 -16.35
N THR A 162 2.61 -11.76 -17.26
CA THR A 162 3.03 -12.07 -18.63
C THR A 162 4.04 -13.23 -18.76
N TRP A 163 4.92 -13.42 -17.77
CA TRP A 163 5.96 -14.46 -17.78
C TRP A 163 6.16 -15.22 -16.45
N SER A 164 5.24 -15.10 -15.48
CA SER A 164 5.39 -15.76 -14.17
C SER A 164 4.05 -15.82 -13.44
N ASN A 165 3.97 -16.59 -12.37
CA ASN A 165 2.92 -16.49 -11.37
C ASN A 165 3.32 -15.51 -10.28
N ALA A 166 2.33 -14.75 -9.82
CA ALA A 166 2.48 -13.77 -8.77
C ALA A 166 1.42 -13.99 -7.69
N ALA A 167 1.71 -13.48 -6.50
CA ALA A 167 0.76 -13.36 -5.41
C ALA A 167 0.72 -11.92 -4.93
N VAL A 168 -0.43 -11.51 -4.41
CA VAL A 168 -0.53 -10.30 -3.60
C VAL A 168 -0.93 -10.73 -2.21
N PHE A 169 -0.12 -10.38 -1.22
CA PHE A 169 -0.43 -10.51 0.20
C PHE A 169 -0.77 -9.14 0.78
N TYR A 170 -1.88 -9.00 1.50
CA TYR A 170 -2.37 -7.69 1.90
C TYR A 170 -3.18 -7.72 3.20
N SER A 171 -3.21 -6.59 3.90
CA SER A 171 -4.07 -6.39 5.06
C SER A 171 -5.54 -6.36 4.65
N ARG A 172 -6.31 -7.29 5.24
CA ARG A 172 -7.77 -7.30 5.24
C ARG A 172 -8.24 -6.38 6.36
N ASN A 173 -8.28 -5.09 6.07
CA ASN A 173 -8.69 -4.11 7.07
C ASN A 173 -10.20 -4.25 7.36
N PRO A 174 -10.61 -4.54 8.61
CA PRO A 174 -12.04 -4.60 8.98
C PRO A 174 -12.74 -3.22 8.90
N TYR A 175 -11.96 -2.14 8.79
CA TYR A 175 -12.42 -0.75 8.65
C TYR A 175 -12.08 -0.11 7.29
N ARG A 176 -11.46 -0.84 6.34
CA ARG A 176 -11.35 -0.33 4.97
C ARG A 176 -12.76 -0.31 4.41
N ARG A 177 -13.23 0.90 4.08
CA ARG A 177 -14.25 1.02 3.04
C ARG A 177 -13.73 0.24 1.83
N LYS A 178 -14.51 -0.70 1.29
CA LYS A 178 -14.15 -1.30 0.02
C LYS A 178 -14.16 -0.20 -1.02
N ASP A 179 -12.97 0.16 -1.47
CA ASP A 179 -12.76 1.05 -2.62
C ASP A 179 -12.84 0.17 -3.87
N TYR A 180 -13.82 0.42 -4.73
CA TYR A 180 -13.92 -0.25 -6.03
C TYR A 180 -13.21 0.60 -7.08
N VAL A 181 -12.15 0.05 -7.69
CA VAL A 181 -11.31 0.77 -8.63
C VAL A 181 -11.52 0.25 -10.05
N LEU A 182 -11.91 1.13 -10.96
CA LEU A 182 -12.10 0.83 -12.39
C LEU A 182 -10.87 1.27 -13.21
N TYR A 183 -10.17 0.29 -13.81
CA TYR A 183 -9.00 0.48 -14.68
C TYR A 183 -9.31 0.21 -16.15
N ASP A 184 -8.65 0.92 -17.06
CA ASP A 184 -8.64 0.57 -18.49
C ASP A 184 -7.91 -0.76 -18.72
N GLU A 185 -8.34 -1.57 -19.70
CA GLU A 185 -7.83 -2.92 -19.97
C GLU A 185 -6.32 -2.94 -20.27
N LEU A 186 -5.75 -1.80 -20.69
CA LEU A 186 -4.30 -1.63 -20.89
C LEU A 186 -3.50 -1.48 -19.58
N VAL A 187 -4.15 -1.09 -18.48
CA VAL A 187 -3.56 -0.95 -17.13
C VAL A 187 -4.04 -2.05 -16.17
N ALA A 188 -5.06 -2.82 -16.58
CA ALA A 188 -5.62 -3.94 -15.81
C ALA A 188 -4.58 -4.96 -15.35
N ASN A 189 -3.46 -5.11 -16.06
CA ASN A 189 -2.37 -6.01 -15.70
C ASN A 189 -1.55 -5.58 -14.47
N ILE A 190 -1.80 -4.42 -13.87
CA ILE A 190 -1.02 -3.91 -12.73
C ILE A 190 -1.86 -3.85 -11.44
N TRP A 191 -3.20 -3.77 -11.51
CA TRP A 191 -4.05 -3.53 -10.33
C TRP A 191 -5.43 -4.22 -10.35
N SER A 192 -5.68 -5.21 -11.21
CA SER A 192 -7.00 -5.88 -11.22
C SER A 192 -7.16 -6.87 -10.06
N SER A 193 -7.56 -6.39 -8.89
CA SER A 193 -8.35 -7.19 -7.97
C SER A 193 -9.81 -7.08 -8.39
N ARG A 194 -10.33 -8.05 -9.14
CA ARG A 194 -11.79 -8.30 -9.15
C ARG A 194 -12.15 -8.75 -7.75
N PHE A 195 -12.56 -7.82 -6.90
CA PHE A 195 -13.18 -8.16 -5.63
C PHE A 195 -14.52 -8.82 -5.92
N ASP A 196 -14.76 -9.99 -5.34
CA ASP A 196 -16.09 -10.60 -5.33
C ASP A 196 -17.07 -9.57 -4.74
N ILE A 197 -18.00 -9.12 -5.58
CA ILE A 197 -18.96 -8.04 -5.32
C ILE A 197 -19.99 -8.46 -4.24
N ASN A 198 -19.96 -9.74 -3.83
CA ASN A 198 -21.06 -10.38 -3.12
C ASN A 198 -20.93 -10.43 -1.60
N GLU A 199 -19.83 -9.97 -0.99
CA GLU A 199 -19.65 -10.18 0.47
C GLU A 199 -19.61 -8.91 1.35
N ASP A 200 -19.36 -7.70 0.84
CA ASP A 200 -19.56 -6.46 1.64
C ASP A 200 -19.91 -5.24 0.77
N PRO A 201 -20.65 -4.25 1.30
CA PRO A 201 -21.03 -3.04 0.57
C PRO A 201 -19.82 -2.17 0.18
N ILE A 202 -19.76 -1.82 -1.10
CA ILE A 202 -18.77 -0.89 -1.66
C ILE A 202 -19.18 0.54 -1.29
N HIS A 203 -18.27 1.31 -0.69
CA HIS A 203 -18.57 2.65 -0.15
C HIS A 203 -17.86 3.79 -0.88
N HIS A 204 -16.85 3.49 -1.69
CA HIS A 204 -16.09 4.48 -2.46
C HIS A 204 -15.72 3.87 -3.82
N ILE A 205 -15.94 4.62 -4.89
CA ILE A 205 -15.56 4.23 -6.26
C ILE A 205 -14.44 5.15 -6.74
N CYS A 206 -13.39 4.57 -7.31
CA CYS A 206 -12.29 5.28 -7.96
C CYS A 206 -12.27 4.94 -9.45
N ILE A 207 -12.37 5.96 -10.30
CA ILE A 207 -12.42 5.80 -11.75
C ILE A 207 -11.14 6.38 -12.34
N HIS A 208 -10.39 5.58 -13.09
CA HIS A 208 -9.16 6.01 -13.75
C HIS A 208 -9.34 6.42 -15.21
N SER A 209 -10.44 6.06 -15.87
CA SER A 209 -10.65 6.40 -17.29
C SER A 209 -12.13 6.62 -17.61
N THR A 210 -12.41 7.59 -18.48
CA THR A 210 -13.75 7.86 -19.05
C THR A 210 -14.32 6.66 -19.79
N ASN A 211 -13.47 5.85 -20.41
CA ASN A 211 -13.88 4.64 -21.13
C ASN A 211 -14.49 3.60 -20.19
N MET A 212 -14.08 3.56 -18.93
CA MET A 212 -14.59 2.58 -17.96
C MET A 212 -15.98 2.92 -17.44
N ILE A 213 -16.31 4.22 -17.36
CA ILE A 213 -17.67 4.66 -17.05
C ILE A 213 -18.66 4.13 -18.10
N LYS A 214 -18.24 4.07 -19.38
CA LYS A 214 -19.12 3.57 -20.46
C LYS A 214 -19.22 2.04 -20.51
N LYS A 215 -18.20 1.33 -20.04
CA LYS A 215 -18.09 -0.13 -20.15
C LYS A 215 -18.61 -0.88 -18.91
N SER A 216 -18.53 -0.30 -17.72
CA SER A 216 -18.98 -1.01 -16.51
C SER A 216 -20.50 -1.04 -16.43
N SER A 217 -21.05 -2.23 -16.19
CA SER A 217 -22.48 -2.49 -15.96
C SER A 217 -22.82 -2.60 -14.48
N ASP A 218 -21.86 -2.33 -13.61
CA ASP A 218 -21.95 -2.60 -12.18
C ASP A 218 -22.65 -1.44 -11.46
N ASN A 219 -23.50 -1.78 -10.49
CA ASN A 219 -24.25 -0.82 -9.71
C ASN A 219 -23.73 -0.81 -8.26
N PHE A 220 -23.50 0.37 -7.70
CA PHE A 220 -22.90 0.54 -6.38
C PHE A 220 -23.82 1.36 -5.46
N PRO A 221 -24.96 0.80 -5.01
CA PRO A 221 -25.99 1.53 -4.28
C PRO A 221 -25.54 2.05 -2.90
N ASN A 222 -24.43 1.53 -2.36
CA ASN A 222 -23.87 1.93 -1.07
C ASN A 222 -22.67 2.89 -1.19
N ALA A 223 -22.31 3.28 -2.42
CA ALA A 223 -21.19 4.16 -2.65
C ALA A 223 -21.55 5.60 -2.24
N THR A 224 -20.80 6.12 -1.27
CA THR A 224 -20.99 7.46 -0.72
C THR A 224 -19.91 8.44 -1.17
N LYS A 225 -18.93 7.95 -1.93
CA LYS A 225 -17.76 8.70 -2.37
C LYS A 225 -17.36 8.27 -3.77
N LEU A 226 -16.96 9.24 -4.59
CA LEU A 226 -16.51 9.04 -5.96
C LEU A 226 -15.23 9.84 -6.19
N THR A 227 -14.18 9.20 -6.71
CA THR A 227 -12.92 9.85 -7.08
C THR A 227 -12.62 9.62 -8.56
N PHE A 228 -12.22 10.69 -9.23
CA PHE A 228 -11.68 10.67 -10.59
C PHE A 228 -10.15 10.80 -10.50
N CYS A 229 -9.42 9.76 -10.90
CA CYS A 229 -7.98 9.65 -10.65
C CYS A 229 -7.10 10.22 -11.77
N GLU A 230 -7.62 10.38 -12.98
CA GLU A 230 -6.90 10.88 -14.15
C GLU A 230 -7.64 12.05 -14.83
N THR A 231 -7.20 12.45 -16.03
CA THR A 231 -7.77 13.57 -16.76
C THR A 231 -8.97 13.09 -17.58
N PHE A 232 -10.16 13.61 -17.30
CA PHE A 232 -11.40 13.18 -17.96
C PHE A 232 -11.74 14.11 -19.12
N GLU A 233 -11.64 13.64 -20.36
CA GLU A 233 -12.21 14.33 -21.52
C GLU A 233 -13.70 13.99 -21.63
N VAL A 234 -14.58 14.86 -21.13
CA VAL A 234 -16.03 14.65 -21.27
C VAL A 234 -16.77 15.96 -21.57
N PRO A 235 -17.65 15.97 -22.59
CA PRO A 235 -18.69 16.99 -22.70
C PRO A 235 -19.60 16.92 -21.46
N ARG A 236 -19.89 18.08 -20.84
CA ARG A 236 -20.60 18.19 -19.54
C ARG A 236 -21.87 17.35 -19.42
N ASP A 237 -22.61 17.17 -20.51
CA ASP A 237 -23.93 16.52 -20.47
C ASP A 237 -23.87 14.98 -20.46
N SER A 238 -22.74 14.37 -20.87
CA SER A 238 -22.58 12.91 -20.90
C SER A 238 -22.27 12.32 -19.53
N ILE A 239 -21.47 13.01 -18.71
CA ILE A 239 -20.97 12.43 -17.46
C ILE A 239 -22.07 12.27 -16.42
N VAL A 240 -23.08 13.15 -16.40
CA VAL A 240 -24.20 13.08 -15.44
C VAL A 240 -25.08 11.86 -15.74
N ILE A 241 -25.36 11.61 -17.02
CA ILE A 241 -26.15 10.45 -17.47
C ILE A 241 -25.40 9.16 -17.13
N ASP A 242 -24.09 9.14 -17.38
CA ASP A 242 -23.28 7.97 -17.12
C ASP A 242 -23.15 7.70 -15.61
N LEU A 243 -22.92 8.71 -14.78
CA LEU A 243 -22.84 8.57 -13.31
C LEU A 243 -24.15 8.14 -12.65
N ASN A 244 -25.30 8.59 -13.16
CA ASN A 244 -26.61 8.17 -12.66
C ASN A 244 -26.89 6.66 -12.87
N ARG A 245 -26.13 5.99 -13.74
CA ARG A 245 -26.18 4.51 -13.86
C ARG A 245 -25.39 3.80 -12.77
N PHE A 246 -24.35 4.43 -12.23
CA PHE A 246 -23.44 3.88 -11.21
C PHE A 246 -23.91 4.12 -9.78
N LEU A 247 -24.59 5.24 -9.55
CA LEU A 247 -24.98 5.76 -8.25
C LEU A 247 -26.48 6.12 -8.25
N PRO A 248 -27.39 5.12 -8.26
CA PRO A 248 -28.84 5.36 -8.23
C PRO A 248 -29.34 5.97 -6.92
#